data_AF-A0A3T0L333-F1
#
_entry.id   AF-A0A3T0L333-F1
#
_cell.length_a   1.000
_cell.length_b   1.000
_cell.length_c   1.000
_cell.angle_alpha   90.00
_cell.angle_beta   90.00
_cell.angle_gamma   90.00
#
_symmetry.space_group_name_H-M   'P 1'
#
loop_
_entity.id
_entity.type
_entity.pdbx_description
1 polymer ?
#
loop_
_entity_poly.entity_id
_entity_poly.type
_entity_poly.pdbx_seq_one_letter_code
_entity_poly.pdbx_strand_id
1 'polypeptide(L)'
;MDIKNNYYEFRNALTKGDTQKAQEYFQKAFNEAFDLYQIKLTNNEKFNLLDEDELFAVVVLVDNAIGFWKEGMIEEGTAFCESMIDLIDSPKLKEMFKGYSLGMQSGIDVDTFFRNYVDLSKVDEEFPQFLCNFNDNIKELIK
;
A
#
# COMPACT_ATOMS: atom_id res chain seq x y z
N MET A 1 -16.27 8.96 -6.81
CA MET A 1 -15.44 7.84 -6.34
C MET A 1 -16.07 7.39 -5.03
N ASP A 2 -16.09 6.10 -4.77
CA ASP A 2 -16.62 5.48 -3.55
C ASP A 2 -15.58 4.46 -3.05
N ILE A 3 -14.30 4.85 -3.13
CA ILE A 3 -13.15 3.97 -2.94
C ILE A 3 -13.14 3.47 -1.51
N LYS A 4 -13.35 4.38 -0.54
CA LYS A 4 -13.41 4.03 0.89
C LYS A 4 -14.52 3.01 1.17
N ASN A 5 -15.72 3.23 0.66
CA ASN A 5 -16.86 2.33 0.89
C ASN A 5 -16.63 0.96 0.23
N ASN A 6 -16.16 0.93 -1.02
CA ASN A 6 -15.81 -0.31 -1.71
C ASN A 6 -14.72 -1.08 -0.93
N TYR A 7 -13.71 -0.39 -0.40
CA TYR A 7 -12.69 -1.03 0.42
C TYR A 7 -13.26 -1.58 1.74
N TYR A 8 -14.17 -0.85 2.40
CA TYR A 8 -14.84 -1.37 3.60
C TYR A 8 -15.71 -2.58 3.31
N GLU A 9 -16.47 -2.60 2.22
CA GLU A 9 -17.24 -3.77 1.84
C GLU A 9 -16.36 -4.96 1.48
N PHE A 10 -15.18 -4.71 0.87
CA PHE A 10 -14.15 -5.74 0.71
C PHE A 10 -13.71 -6.33 2.05
N ARG A 11 -13.34 -5.50 3.03
CA ARG A 11 -12.93 -5.97 4.37
C ARG A 11 -14.07 -6.71 5.08
N ASN A 12 -15.31 -6.22 4.97
CA ASN A 12 -16.51 -6.83 5.52
C ASN A 12 -16.84 -8.20 4.90
N ALA A 13 -16.61 -8.36 3.60
CA ALA A 13 -16.76 -9.64 2.92
C ALA A 13 -15.69 -10.65 3.38
N LEU A 14 -14.43 -10.21 3.55
CA LEU A 14 -13.35 -11.05 4.08
C LEU A 14 -13.65 -11.59 5.49
N THR A 15 -14.18 -10.76 6.40
CA THR A 15 -14.52 -11.21 7.77
C THR A 15 -15.64 -12.25 7.79
N LYS A 16 -16.46 -12.29 6.74
CA LYS A 16 -17.54 -13.27 6.54
C LYS A 16 -17.10 -14.50 5.75
N GLY A 17 -15.86 -14.54 5.28
CA GLY A 17 -15.34 -15.60 4.40
C GLY A 17 -15.94 -15.59 2.99
N ASP A 18 -16.60 -14.51 2.57
CA ASP A 18 -17.21 -14.38 1.24
C ASP A 18 -16.15 -13.87 0.24
N THR A 19 -15.32 -14.78 -0.25
CA THR A 19 -14.18 -14.46 -1.12
C THR A 19 -14.61 -13.89 -2.47
N GLN A 20 -15.76 -14.29 -3.00
CA GLN A 20 -16.30 -13.77 -4.26
C GLN A 20 -16.67 -12.29 -4.13
N LYS A 21 -17.43 -11.92 -3.09
CA LYS A 21 -17.76 -10.51 -2.86
C LYS A 21 -16.53 -9.69 -2.51
N ALA A 22 -15.62 -10.25 -1.72
CA ALA A 22 -14.37 -9.58 -1.39
C ALA A 22 -13.61 -9.19 -2.66
N GLN A 23 -13.46 -10.12 -3.60
CA GLN A 23 -12.82 -9.86 -4.88
C GLN A 23 -13.57 -8.79 -5.70
N GLU A 24 -14.90 -8.86 -5.77
CA GLU A 24 -15.72 -7.88 -6.49
C GLU A 24 -15.53 -6.46 -5.94
N TYR A 25 -15.61 -6.29 -4.62
CA TYR A 25 -15.47 -4.98 -3.99
C TYR A 25 -14.04 -4.45 -4.05
N PHE A 26 -13.03 -5.33 -3.91
CA PHE A 26 -11.64 -4.92 -4.08
C PHE A 26 -11.37 -4.45 -5.51
N GLN A 27 -11.90 -5.15 -6.53
CA GLN A 27 -11.74 -4.74 -7.93
C GLN A 27 -12.37 -3.37 -8.20
N LYS A 28 -13.54 -3.08 -7.64
CA LYS A 28 -14.17 -1.76 -7.75
C LYS A 28 -13.31 -0.67 -7.12
N ALA A 29 -12.85 -0.89 -5.88
CA ALA A 29 -11.98 0.04 -5.19
C ALA A 29 -10.66 0.27 -5.97
N PHE A 30 -10.06 -0.81 -6.49
CA PHE A 30 -8.81 -0.76 -7.23
C PHE A 30 -8.96 0.00 -8.55
N ASN A 31 -10.00 -0.25 -9.33
CA ASN A 31 -10.21 0.46 -10.59
C ASN A 31 -10.31 1.97 -10.37
N GLU A 32 -11.11 2.40 -9.38
CA GLU A 32 -11.26 3.82 -9.05
C GLU A 32 -9.97 4.43 -8.48
N ALA A 33 -9.26 3.70 -7.61
CA ALA A 33 -7.97 4.15 -7.07
C ALA A 33 -6.88 4.25 -8.15
N PHE A 34 -6.87 3.34 -9.11
CA PHE A 34 -5.93 3.33 -10.22
C PHE A 34 -6.23 4.46 -11.21
N ASP A 35 -7.49 4.73 -11.53
CA ASP A 35 -7.88 5.88 -12.34
C ASP A 35 -7.42 7.19 -11.70
N LEU A 36 -7.61 7.33 -10.39
CA LEU A 36 -7.11 8.48 -9.63
C LEU A 36 -5.58 8.57 -9.67
N TYR A 37 -4.88 7.45 -9.47
CA TYR A 37 -3.42 7.39 -9.57
C TYR A 37 -2.92 7.88 -10.94
N GLN A 38 -3.55 7.46 -12.04
CA GLN A 38 -3.18 7.91 -13.38
C GLN A 38 -3.40 9.42 -13.57
N ILE A 39 -4.49 9.96 -13.03
CA ILE A 39 -4.76 11.41 -13.05
C ILE A 39 -3.66 12.16 -12.27
N LYS A 40 -3.34 11.72 -11.05
CA LYS A 40 -2.31 12.33 -10.20
C LYS A 40 -0.93 12.31 -10.87
N LEU A 41 -0.56 11.17 -11.44
CA LEU A 41 0.70 11.01 -12.17
C LEU A 41 0.77 11.94 -13.39
N THR A 42 -0.29 12.00 -14.19
CA THR A 42 -0.36 12.84 -15.40
C THR A 42 -0.26 14.33 -15.06
N ASN A 43 -0.91 14.75 -13.98
CA ASN A 43 -0.95 16.15 -13.57
C ASN A 43 0.23 16.55 -12.66
N ASN A 44 1.09 15.61 -12.29
CA ASN A 44 2.13 15.78 -11.27
C ASN A 44 1.56 16.33 -9.94
N GLU A 45 0.42 15.79 -9.53
CA GLU A 45 -0.28 16.14 -8.30
C GLU A 45 -0.03 15.10 -7.21
N LYS A 46 0.03 15.54 -5.96
CA LYS A 46 0.11 14.63 -4.82
C LYS A 46 -1.29 14.17 -4.41
N PHE A 47 -1.36 12.99 -3.79
CA PHE A 47 -2.54 12.56 -3.05
C PHE A 47 -2.77 13.46 -1.83
N ASN A 48 -4.01 13.91 -1.67
CA ASN A 48 -4.47 14.64 -0.49
C ASN A 48 -4.89 13.64 0.59
N LEU A 49 -4.00 13.33 1.54
CA LEU A 49 -4.26 12.34 2.58
C LEU A 49 -5.32 12.77 3.62
N LEU A 50 -5.78 14.02 3.57
CA LEU A 50 -6.90 14.51 4.39
C LEU A 50 -8.27 14.24 3.74
N ASP A 51 -8.28 13.97 2.43
CA ASP A 51 -9.46 13.48 1.74
C ASP A 51 -9.56 11.96 1.92
N GLU A 52 -10.72 11.50 2.38
CA GLU A 52 -10.88 10.09 2.74
C GLU A 52 -10.81 9.15 1.52
N ASP A 53 -11.33 9.54 0.36
CA ASP A 53 -11.27 8.68 -0.83
C ASP A 53 -9.86 8.66 -1.41
N GLU A 54 -9.15 9.79 -1.42
CA GLU A 54 -7.75 9.82 -1.83
C GLU A 54 -6.86 9.02 -0.87
N LEU A 55 -7.11 9.08 0.45
CA LEU A 55 -6.41 8.26 1.43
C LEU A 55 -6.65 6.77 1.19
N PHE A 56 -7.90 6.36 1.00
CA PHE A 56 -8.24 4.96 0.73
C PHE A 56 -7.79 4.51 -0.66
N ALA A 57 -7.63 5.42 -1.63
CA ALA A 57 -6.97 5.10 -2.88
C ALA A 57 -5.52 4.63 -2.63
N VAL A 58 -4.77 5.36 -1.79
CA VAL A 58 -3.42 4.95 -1.41
C VAL A 58 -3.42 3.60 -0.68
N VAL A 59 -4.38 3.36 0.22
CA VAL A 59 -4.53 2.05 0.90
C VAL A 59 -4.70 0.91 -0.09
N VAL A 60 -5.65 1.05 -1.02
CA VAL A 60 -5.96 0.03 -2.02
C VAL A 60 -4.76 -0.24 -2.92
N LEU A 61 -4.06 0.81 -3.35
CA LEU A 61 -2.89 0.67 -4.22
C LEU A 61 -1.72 0.01 -3.47
N VAL A 62 -1.53 0.29 -2.18
CA VAL A 62 -0.55 -0.41 -1.32
C VAL A 62 -0.89 -1.89 -1.19
N ASP A 63 -2.15 -2.24 -0.91
CA ASP A 63 -2.58 -3.63 -0.82
C ASP A 63 -2.34 -4.38 -2.14
N ASN A 64 -2.57 -3.71 -3.28
CA ASN A 64 -2.27 -4.27 -4.59
C ASN A 64 -0.75 -4.45 -4.80
N ALA A 65 0.09 -3.51 -4.37
CA ALA A 65 1.55 -3.64 -4.46
C ALA A 65 2.10 -4.79 -3.60
N ILE A 66 1.51 -5.02 -2.42
CA ILE A 66 1.80 -6.21 -1.60
C ILE A 66 1.39 -7.48 -2.35
N GLY A 67 0.28 -7.46 -3.09
CA GLY A 67 -0.13 -8.53 -4.00
C GLY A 67 0.92 -8.83 -5.07
N PHE A 68 1.42 -7.81 -5.77
CA PHE A 68 2.52 -7.97 -6.73
C PHE A 68 3.75 -8.61 -6.09
N TRP A 69 4.14 -8.15 -4.91
CA TRP A 69 5.26 -8.74 -4.17
C TRP A 69 5.02 -10.22 -3.85
N LYS A 70 3.81 -10.57 -3.37
CA LYS A 70 3.44 -11.96 -3.06
C LYS A 70 3.54 -12.87 -4.28
N GLU A 71 3.17 -12.37 -5.45
CA GLU A 71 3.20 -13.10 -6.73
C GLU A 71 4.58 -13.07 -7.42
N GLY A 72 5.59 -12.44 -6.80
CA GLY A 72 6.94 -12.34 -7.35
C GLY A 72 7.10 -11.32 -8.48
N MET A 73 6.12 -10.43 -8.67
CA MET A 73 6.16 -9.29 -9.58
C MET A 73 6.97 -8.13 -8.96
N ILE A 74 8.27 -8.39 -8.75
CA ILE A 74 9.17 -7.51 -7.98
C ILE A 74 9.44 -6.19 -8.71
N GLU A 75 9.58 -6.22 -10.03
CA GLU A 75 9.85 -5.02 -10.83
C GLU A 75 8.66 -4.05 -10.78
N GLU A 76 7.44 -4.56 -10.96
CA GLU A 76 6.21 -3.78 -10.91
C GLU A 76 5.95 -3.22 -9.50
N GLY A 77 6.11 -4.05 -8.47
CA GLY A 77 5.96 -3.62 -7.08
C GLY A 77 6.96 -2.53 -6.68
N THR A 78 8.22 -2.66 -7.12
CA THR A 78 9.28 -1.68 -6.86
C THR A 78 9.00 -0.36 -7.57
N ALA A 79 8.71 -0.40 -8.88
CA ALA A 79 8.42 0.80 -9.67
C ALA A 79 7.18 1.55 -9.16
N PHE A 80 6.17 0.80 -8.69
CA PHE A 80 5.01 1.38 -8.02
C PHE A 80 5.41 2.11 -6.74
N CYS A 81 6.18 1.47 -5.85
CA CYS A 81 6.64 2.11 -4.61
C CYS A 81 7.44 3.38 -4.88
N GLU A 82 8.33 3.36 -5.88
CA GLU A 82 9.11 4.53 -6.31
C GLU A 82 8.22 5.67 -6.79
N SER A 83 7.21 5.37 -7.61
CA SER A 83 6.22 6.36 -8.07
C SER A 83 5.44 6.96 -6.90
N MET A 84 5.04 6.15 -5.91
CA MET A 84 4.29 6.63 -4.75
C MET A 84 5.11 7.55 -3.83
N ILE A 85 6.42 7.40 -3.76
CA ILE A 85 7.30 8.34 -3.04
C ILE A 85 7.14 9.76 -3.62
N ASP A 86 6.99 9.86 -4.94
CA ASP A 86 6.77 11.12 -5.63
C ASP A 86 5.32 11.58 -5.64
N LEU A 87 4.33 10.74 -5.32
CA LEU A 87 2.92 11.16 -5.33
C LEU A 87 2.35 11.43 -3.93
N ILE A 88 3.14 11.28 -2.88
CA ILE A 88 2.70 11.48 -1.50
C ILE A 88 3.47 12.64 -0.86
N ASP A 89 2.84 13.33 0.10
CA ASP A 89 3.47 14.38 0.91
C ASP A 89 3.46 14.07 2.41
N SER A 90 3.57 12.80 2.77
CA SER A 90 3.81 12.33 4.13
C SER A 90 5.23 11.74 4.22
N PRO A 91 6.13 12.30 5.04
CA PRO A 91 7.44 11.71 5.29
C PRO A 91 7.35 10.26 5.77
N LYS A 92 6.38 9.97 6.65
CA LYS A 92 6.14 8.64 7.22
C LYS A 92 5.75 7.62 6.15
N LEU A 93 4.82 7.96 5.27
CA LEU A 93 4.44 7.05 4.17
C LEU A 93 5.54 6.95 3.12
N LYS A 94 6.30 8.01 2.82
CA LYS A 94 7.49 7.92 1.96
C LYS A 94 8.51 6.93 2.51
N GLU A 95 8.74 6.92 3.82
CA GLU A 95 9.60 5.92 4.47
C GLU A 95 9.04 4.51 4.29
N MET A 96 7.72 4.32 4.45
CA MET A 96 7.07 3.03 4.18
C MET A 96 7.35 2.52 2.76
N PHE A 97 7.09 3.34 1.73
CA PHE A 97 7.34 2.93 0.34
C PHE A 97 8.82 2.63 0.07
N LYS A 98 9.74 3.41 0.65
CA LYS A 98 11.18 3.13 0.58
C LYS A 98 11.50 1.78 1.21
N GLY A 99 11.00 1.51 2.41
CA GLY A 99 11.25 0.25 3.11
C GLY A 99 10.70 -0.96 2.35
N TYR A 100 9.50 -0.85 1.77
CA TYR A 100 8.91 -1.92 0.96
C TYR A 100 9.70 -2.14 -0.32
N SER A 101 10.08 -1.06 -1.03
CA SER A 101 10.95 -1.12 -2.20
C SER A 101 12.29 -1.81 -1.88
N LEU A 102 12.93 -1.46 -0.75
CA LEU A 102 14.16 -2.12 -0.30
C LEU A 102 13.98 -3.62 -0.03
N GLY A 103 12.87 -4.01 0.60
CA GLY A 103 12.53 -5.41 0.84
C GLY A 103 12.38 -6.20 -0.46
N MET A 104 11.64 -5.65 -1.41
CA MET A 104 11.45 -6.21 -2.75
C MET A 104 12.78 -6.33 -3.51
N GLN A 105 13.56 -5.25 -3.57
CA GLN A 105 14.87 -5.20 -4.25
C GLN A 105 15.91 -6.13 -3.62
N SER A 106 15.77 -6.45 -2.33
CA SER A 106 16.63 -7.40 -1.62
C SER A 106 16.24 -8.86 -1.86
N GLY A 107 15.18 -9.12 -2.65
CA GLY A 107 14.70 -10.46 -2.95
C GLY A 107 14.09 -11.17 -1.73
N ILE A 108 13.68 -10.42 -0.70
CA ILE A 108 13.07 -10.96 0.51
C ILE A 108 11.59 -11.22 0.19
N ASP A 109 11.09 -12.41 0.52
CA ASP A 109 9.66 -12.67 0.37
C ASP A 109 8.84 -11.84 1.38
N VAL A 110 7.63 -11.49 0.98
CA VAL A 110 6.76 -10.58 1.73
C VAL A 110 6.52 -11.06 3.18
N ASP A 111 6.33 -12.36 3.42
CA ASP A 111 6.05 -12.88 4.77
C ASP A 111 7.29 -12.75 5.67
N THR A 112 8.47 -13.07 5.14
CA THR A 112 9.75 -12.87 5.83
C THR A 112 9.99 -11.38 6.09
N PHE A 113 9.66 -10.52 5.13
CA PHE A 113 9.85 -9.08 5.28
C PHE A 113 9.01 -8.52 6.43
N PHE A 114 7.69 -8.78 6.40
CA PHE A 114 6.78 -8.31 7.45
C PHE A 114 7.15 -8.85 8.83
N ARG A 115 7.64 -10.09 8.91
CA ARG A 115 8.05 -10.68 10.19
C ARG A 115 9.31 -10.03 10.77
N ASN A 116 10.30 -9.75 9.93
CA ASN A 116 11.63 -9.41 10.41
C ASN A 116 11.91 -7.91 10.45
N TYR A 117 11.20 -7.10 9.64
CA TYR A 117 11.50 -5.67 9.47
C TYR A 117 10.35 -4.75 9.83
N VAL A 118 9.09 -5.22 9.82
CA VAL A 118 7.93 -4.41 10.23
C VAL A 118 7.65 -4.63 11.71
N ASP A 119 7.44 -3.54 12.46
CA ASP A 119 7.06 -3.58 13.87
C ASP A 119 5.54 -3.73 14.00
N LEU A 120 5.06 -4.98 13.91
CA LEU A 120 3.63 -5.32 14.01
C LEU A 120 3.05 -5.10 15.41
N SER A 121 3.86 -4.73 16.42
CA SER A 121 3.38 -4.37 17.75
C SER A 121 2.91 -2.92 17.87
N LYS A 122 3.22 -2.09 16.85
CA LYS A 122 2.86 -0.67 16.80
C LYS A 122 1.92 -0.36 15.66
N VAL A 123 0.80 0.27 16.00
CA VAL A 123 -0.07 0.94 15.03
C VAL A 123 0.34 2.41 15.00
N ASP A 124 0.53 2.96 13.80
CA ASP A 124 0.79 4.39 13.65
C ASP A 124 -0.47 5.20 13.96
N GLU A 125 -0.32 6.29 14.73
CA GLU A 125 -1.46 7.09 15.19
C GLU A 125 -2.10 7.91 14.06
N GLU A 126 -1.30 8.40 13.11
CA GLU A 126 -1.75 9.21 11.98
C GLU A 126 -2.23 8.33 10.82
N PHE A 127 -1.57 7.18 10.65
CA PHE A 127 -1.76 6.27 9.53
C PHE A 127 -2.09 4.82 9.98
N PRO A 128 -3.14 4.61 10.80
CA PRO A 128 -3.45 3.29 11.39
C PRO A 128 -3.81 2.21 10.36
N GLN A 129 -4.20 2.61 9.15
CA GLN A 129 -4.50 1.74 8.02
C GLN A 129 -3.25 1.20 7.30
N PHE A 130 -2.05 1.67 7.66
CA PHE A 130 -0.79 1.27 7.02
C PHE A 130 0.15 0.55 8.00
N LEU A 131 0.90 -0.43 7.48
CA LEU A 131 1.98 -1.10 8.20
C LEU A 131 3.30 -0.34 8.00
N CYS A 132 3.33 0.92 8.44
CA CYS A 132 4.42 1.87 8.16
C CYS A 132 5.47 2.00 9.27
N ASN A 133 5.42 1.15 10.30
CA ASN A 133 6.41 1.10 11.37
C ASN A 133 7.44 0.01 11.09
N PHE A 134 8.70 0.40 10.95
CA PHE A 134 9.82 -0.54 10.84
C PHE A 134 10.57 -0.68 12.16
N ASN A 135 11.08 -1.87 12.43
CA ASN A 135 12.02 -2.10 13.51
C ASN A 135 13.46 -1.76 13.06
N ASP A 136 14.42 -1.82 13.99
CA ASP A 136 15.82 -1.44 13.71
C ASP A 136 16.50 -2.30 12.63
N ASN A 137 16.03 -3.53 12.38
CA ASN A 137 16.64 -4.42 11.39
C ASN A 137 16.50 -3.86 9.97
N ILE A 138 15.57 -2.93 9.71
CA ILE A 138 15.41 -2.31 8.38
C ILE A 138 16.70 -1.63 7.88
N LYS A 139 17.56 -1.20 8.81
CA LYS A 139 18.86 -0.59 8.50
C LYS A 139 19.81 -1.55 7.77
N GLU A 140 19.63 -2.86 7.93
CA GLU A 140 20.42 -3.88 7.23
C GLU A 140 20.18 -3.87 5.71
N LEU A 141 19.04 -3.32 5.26
CA LEU A 141 18.69 -3.25 3.84
C LEU A 141 19.24 -1.98 3.15
N ILE A 142 19.76 -1.02 3.91
CA ILE A 142 20.34 0.23 3.39
C ILE A 142 21.82 -0.04 3.08
N LYS A 143 22.16 -0.01 1.79
CA LYS A 143 23.54 -0.19 1.30
C LYS A 143 24.33 1.11 1.26
#